data_AF-A0A419YA92-F1
#
_entry.id   AF-A0A419YA92-F1
#
_cell.length_a   1.000
_cell.length_b   1.000
_cell.length_c   1.000
_cell.angle_alpha   90.00
_cell.angle_beta   90.00
_cell.angle_gamma   90.00
#
_symmetry.space_group_name_H-M   'P 1'
#
loop_
_entity.id
_entity.type
_entity.pdbx_description
1 polymer ?
#
loop_
_entity_poly.entity_id
_entity_poly.type
_entity_poly.pdbx_seq_one_letter_code
_entity_poly.pdbx_strand_id
1 'polypeptide(L)'
;MDDVVTAALVAFVRDCLAEDERVARAASPGPWVLDSGAWPVVIRGGGTAVVAEVREAGANAAHLARHDPQRVLVEVHAKRQLLDAAGAGCGAACRTEHSFDRACALHWMGPVHERDGVRWLVDDTGARHAPPPVTSDQVLRLLALSYARHPAYRREWAPGR
;
A
#
# COMPACT_ATOMS: atom_id res chain seq x y z
N MET A 1 -8.81 14.33 -10.36
CA MET A 1 -8.74 13.04 -11.07
C MET A 1 -10.16 12.61 -11.37
N ASP A 2 -10.43 12.06 -12.55
CA ASP A 2 -11.76 11.52 -12.90
C ASP A 2 -12.09 10.34 -11.95
N ASP A 3 -13.33 10.28 -11.46
CA ASP A 3 -13.82 9.25 -10.55
C ASP A 3 -13.60 7.84 -11.10
N VAL A 4 -13.64 7.69 -12.43
CA VAL A 4 -13.34 6.43 -13.12
C VAL A 4 -11.88 5.99 -12.92
N VAL A 5 -10.94 6.93 -12.96
CA VAL A 5 -9.50 6.64 -12.77
C VAL A 5 -9.24 6.25 -11.31
N THR A 6 -9.87 6.93 -10.35
CA THR A 6 -9.79 6.60 -8.92
C THR A 6 -10.29 5.19 -8.65
N ALA A 7 -11.46 4.84 -9.18
CA ALA A 7 -12.05 3.52 -9.00
C ALA A 7 -11.17 2.41 -9.59
N ALA A 8 -10.61 2.63 -10.79
CA ALA A 8 -9.70 1.69 -11.43
C ALA A 8 -8.40 1.49 -10.65
N LEU A 9 -7.83 2.56 -10.09
CA LEU A 9 -6.63 2.50 -9.25
C LEU A 9 -6.88 1.72 -7.95
N VAL A 10 -8.01 1.96 -7.29
CA VAL A 10 -8.40 1.23 -6.08
C VAL A 10 -8.56 -0.26 -6.37
N ALA A 11 -9.26 -0.61 -7.45
CA ALA A 11 -9.43 -2.01 -7.86
C ALA A 11 -8.06 -2.69 -8.11
N PHE A 12 -7.18 -2.02 -8.87
CA PHE A 12 -5.83 -2.51 -9.13
C PHE A 12 -5.04 -2.80 -7.85
N VAL A 13 -5.01 -1.86 -6.90
CA VAL A 13 -4.28 -2.07 -5.63
C VAL A 13 -4.89 -3.20 -4.81
N ARG A 14 -6.23 -3.36 -4.81
CA ARG A 14 -6.89 -4.49 -4.14
C ARG A 14 -6.45 -5.83 -4.73
N ASP A 15 -6.42 -5.92 -6.07
CA ASP A 15 -6.04 -7.15 -6.77
C ASP A 15 -4.58 -7.52 -6.49
N CYS A 16 -3.66 -6.55 -6.55
CA CYS A 16 -2.25 -6.78 -6.20
C CYS A 16 -2.07 -7.22 -4.74
N LEU A 17 -2.81 -6.62 -3.79
CA LEU A 17 -2.75 -7.03 -2.38
C LEU A 17 -3.34 -8.43 -2.15
N ALA A 18 -4.36 -8.82 -2.91
CA ALA A 18 -4.90 -10.17 -2.88
C ALA A 18 -3.91 -11.19 -3.47
N GLU A 19 -3.18 -10.82 -4.52
CA GLU A 19 -2.10 -11.62 -5.08
C GLU A 19 -0.96 -11.82 -4.07
N ASP A 20 -0.46 -10.74 -3.47
CA ASP A 20 0.59 -10.79 -2.46
C ASP A 20 0.20 -11.69 -1.28
N GLU A 21 -1.04 -11.56 -0.78
CA GLU A 21 -1.56 -12.43 0.28
C GLU A 21 -1.59 -13.89 -0.15
N ARG A 22 -2.10 -14.18 -1.35
CA ARG A 22 -2.21 -15.55 -1.87
C ARG A 22 -0.83 -16.19 -1.98
N VAL A 23 0.16 -15.47 -2.51
CA VAL A 23 1.55 -15.95 -2.64
C VAL A 23 2.16 -16.17 -1.26
N ALA A 24 1.99 -15.23 -0.32
CA ALA A 24 2.50 -15.38 1.04
C ALA A 24 1.86 -16.58 1.78
N ARG A 25 0.55 -16.79 1.66
CA ARG A 25 -0.13 -17.95 2.29
C ARG A 25 0.29 -19.29 1.69
N ALA A 26 0.66 -19.32 0.41
CA ALA A 26 1.12 -20.53 -0.27
C ALA A 26 2.59 -20.87 0.03
N ALA A 27 3.37 -19.92 0.53
CA ALA A 27 4.77 -20.11 0.87
C ALA A 27 4.94 -20.92 2.16
N SER A 28 6.13 -21.49 2.37
CA SER A 28 6.47 -22.18 3.62
C SER A 28 6.23 -21.26 4.81
N PRO A 29 5.53 -21.70 5.88
CA PRO A 29 5.23 -20.86 7.02
C PRO A 29 6.49 -20.24 7.66
N GLY A 30 6.35 -19.01 8.14
CA GLY A 30 7.38 -18.32 8.90
C GLY A 30 7.57 -18.89 10.33
N PRO A 31 8.61 -18.42 11.05
CA PRO A 31 9.57 -17.43 10.59
C PRO A 31 10.61 -18.06 9.63
N TRP A 32 10.98 -17.30 8.60
CA TRP A 32 12.12 -17.61 7.75
C TRP A 32 13.40 -17.15 8.43
N VAL A 33 14.27 -18.11 8.76
CA VAL A 33 15.52 -17.86 9.49
C VAL A 33 16.72 -18.28 8.66
N LEU A 34 17.79 -17.49 8.76
CA LEU A 34 19.06 -17.75 8.10
C LEU A 34 19.88 -18.73 8.94
N ASP A 35 20.25 -19.85 8.34
CA ASP A 35 21.15 -20.86 8.87
C ASP A 35 22.54 -20.62 8.26
N SER A 36 23.38 -19.86 8.96
CA SER A 36 24.74 -19.48 8.52
C SER A 36 25.82 -20.49 8.90
N GLY A 37 25.46 -21.62 9.52
CA GLY A 37 26.43 -22.58 10.06
C GLY A 37 27.13 -23.45 9.00
N ALA A 38 26.64 -23.45 7.75
CA ALA A 38 27.19 -24.25 6.66
C ALA A 38 27.06 -23.51 5.31
N TRP A 39 27.90 -23.88 4.33
CA TRP A 39 27.79 -23.43 2.94
C TRP A 39 27.17 -24.55 2.07
N PRO A 40 26.20 -24.26 1.19
CA PRO A 40 25.58 -22.95 0.93
C PRO A 40 24.73 -22.44 2.11
N VAL A 41 24.47 -21.13 2.15
CA VAL A 41 23.62 -20.53 3.21
C VAL A 41 22.19 -21.03 3.00
N VAL A 42 21.58 -21.57 4.05
CA VAL A 42 20.23 -22.13 3.99
C VAL A 42 19.24 -21.17 4.67
N ILE A 43 18.07 -20.98 4.06
CA ILE A 43 16.94 -20.32 4.70
C ILE A 43 15.93 -21.38 5.08
N ARG A 44 15.53 -21.41 6.36
CA ARG A 44 14.57 -22.38 6.89
C ARG A 44 13.26 -21.72 7.25
N GLY A 45 12.14 -22.35 6.93
CA GLY A 45 10.78 -21.96 7.33
C GLY A 45 10.18 -22.97 8.30
N GLY A 46 9.33 -22.51 9.22
CA GLY A 46 8.61 -23.37 10.16
C GLY A 46 9.51 -24.24 11.04
N GLY A 47 10.76 -23.83 11.26
CA GLY A 47 11.74 -24.52 12.09
C GLY A 47 12.64 -25.53 11.38
N THR A 48 12.24 -26.13 10.24
CA THR A 48 13.07 -27.16 9.58
C THR A 48 13.03 -27.18 8.06
N ALA A 49 11.97 -26.68 7.42
CA ALA A 49 11.80 -26.78 5.98
C ALA A 49 12.80 -25.88 5.26
N VAL A 50 13.57 -26.41 4.30
CA VAL A 50 14.45 -25.60 3.46
C VAL A 50 13.60 -24.81 2.47
N VAL A 51 13.64 -23.48 2.59
CA VAL A 51 12.94 -22.53 1.71
C VAL A 51 13.82 -22.15 0.53
N ALA A 52 15.10 -21.94 0.78
CA ALA A 52 16.07 -21.57 -0.24
C ALA A 52 17.48 -22.01 0.16
N GLU A 53 18.28 -22.36 -0.83
CA GLU A 53 19.73 -22.47 -0.72
C GLU A 53 20.37 -21.33 -1.51
N VAL A 54 21.18 -20.53 -0.84
CA VAL A 54 21.78 -19.32 -1.40
C VAL A 54 23.29 -19.52 -1.52
N ARG A 55 23.78 -19.55 -2.76
CA ARG A 55 25.20 -19.77 -3.08
C ARG A 55 26.02 -18.47 -3.18
N GLU A 56 25.36 -17.32 -3.03
CA GLU A 56 25.95 -15.98 -3.09
C GLU A 56 26.10 -15.36 -1.70
N ALA A 57 26.80 -14.22 -1.62
CA ALA A 57 27.09 -13.50 -0.38
C ALA A 57 25.85 -13.31 0.51
N GLY A 58 26.06 -13.26 1.83
CA GLY A 58 24.99 -13.30 2.85
C GLY A 58 23.91 -12.21 2.73
N ALA A 59 24.13 -11.13 1.97
CA ALA A 59 23.14 -10.09 1.73
C ALA A 59 21.88 -10.61 1.00
N ASN A 60 22.03 -11.51 0.03
CA ASN A 60 20.89 -12.09 -0.70
C ASN A 60 20.07 -13.01 0.20
N ALA A 61 20.74 -13.82 1.02
CA ALA A 61 20.09 -14.67 2.01
C ALA A 61 19.36 -13.84 3.08
N ALA A 62 19.97 -12.75 3.55
CA ALA A 62 19.34 -11.83 4.50
C ALA A 62 18.12 -11.11 3.89
N HIS A 63 18.21 -10.70 2.62
CA HIS A 63 17.08 -10.10 1.90
C HIS A 63 15.92 -11.09 1.80
N LEU A 64 16.16 -12.32 1.36
CA LEU A 64 15.14 -13.37 1.26
C LEU A 64 14.51 -13.68 2.62
N ALA A 65 15.31 -13.86 3.67
CA ALA A 65 14.79 -14.13 5.02
C ALA A 65 13.94 -12.95 5.54
N ARG A 66 14.28 -11.70 5.19
CA ARG A 66 13.46 -10.53 5.52
C ARG A 66 12.11 -10.52 4.79
N HIS A 67 11.96 -11.22 3.68
CA HIS A 67 10.69 -11.40 2.97
C HIS A 67 9.88 -12.60 3.49
N ASP A 68 9.97 -12.86 4.81
CA ASP A 68 9.16 -13.84 5.52
C ASP A 68 7.65 -13.67 5.24
N PRO A 69 6.91 -14.76 4.95
CA PRO A 69 5.49 -14.69 4.64
C PRO A 69 4.61 -14.06 5.74
N GLN A 70 4.92 -14.24 7.03
CA GLN A 70 4.15 -13.61 8.10
C GLN A 70 4.32 -12.09 8.06
N ARG A 71 5.54 -11.60 7.81
CA ARG A 71 5.79 -10.17 7.61
C ARG A 71 5.02 -9.63 6.41
N VAL A 72 5.03 -10.33 5.27
CA VAL A 72 4.27 -9.92 4.07
C VAL A 72 2.78 -9.81 4.36
N LEU A 73 2.20 -10.77 5.11
CA LEU A 73 0.80 -10.73 5.51
C LEU A 73 0.46 -9.52 6.40
N VAL A 74 1.37 -9.15 7.31
CA VAL A 74 1.22 -7.92 8.12
C VAL A 74 1.30 -6.67 7.24
N GLU A 75 2.21 -6.63 6.25
CA GLU A 75 2.28 -5.51 5.29
C GLU A 75 1.03 -5.40 4.43
N VAL A 76 0.49 -6.52 3.92
CA VAL A 76 -0.78 -6.54 3.18
C VAL A 76 -1.91 -6.00 4.05
N HIS A 77 -1.99 -6.44 5.31
CA HIS A 77 -3.01 -5.94 6.23
C HIS A 77 -2.90 -4.42 6.44
N ALA A 78 -1.69 -3.91 6.67
CA ALA A 78 -1.46 -2.47 6.84
C ALA A 78 -1.82 -1.68 5.56
N LYS A 79 -1.43 -2.16 4.38
CA LYS A 79 -1.76 -1.52 3.10
C LYS A 79 -3.26 -1.53 2.81
N ARG A 80 -3.99 -2.58 3.21
CA ARG A 80 -5.46 -2.61 3.13
C ARG A 80 -6.11 -1.55 4.01
N GLN A 81 -5.63 -1.39 5.23
CA GLN A 81 -6.13 -0.33 6.11
C GLN A 81 -5.90 1.07 5.50
N LEU A 82 -4.73 1.30 4.89
CA LEU A 82 -4.44 2.55 4.19
C LEU A 82 -5.34 2.74 2.95
N LEU A 83 -5.59 1.68 2.19
CA LEU A 83 -6.45 1.69 1.01
C LEU A 83 -7.91 1.97 1.39
N ASP A 84 -8.40 1.34 2.46
CA ASP A 84 -9.75 1.57 2.98
C ASP A 84 -9.86 2.99 3.56
N ALA A 85 -8.84 3.49 4.25
CA ALA A 85 -8.81 4.88 4.73
C ALA A 85 -8.79 5.90 3.59
N ALA A 86 -8.08 5.61 2.49
CA ALA A 86 -8.01 6.49 1.33
C ALA A 86 -9.27 6.40 0.43
N GLY A 87 -9.96 5.24 0.43
CA GLY A 87 -11.14 4.97 -0.39
C GLY A 87 -12.48 5.13 0.32
N ALA A 88 -12.53 5.22 1.65
CA ALA A 88 -13.75 5.43 2.40
C ALA A 88 -14.28 6.86 2.18
N GLY A 89 -15.55 6.98 1.78
CA GLY A 89 -16.27 8.25 1.86
C GLY A 89 -16.66 8.57 3.31
N CYS A 90 -16.76 9.86 3.66
CA CYS A 90 -17.36 10.24 4.95
C CYS A 90 -18.84 9.88 4.97
N GLY A 91 -19.24 9.13 6.00
CA GLY A 91 -20.66 8.94 6.31
C GLY A 91 -21.33 10.25 6.71
N ALA A 92 -22.66 10.32 6.60
CA ALA A 92 -23.44 11.53 6.85
C ALA A 92 -23.19 12.20 8.21
N ALA A 93 -22.83 11.42 9.23
CA ALA A 93 -22.54 11.88 10.59
C ALA A 93 -21.16 12.53 10.75
N CYS A 94 -20.16 12.23 9.87
CA CYS A 94 -18.86 12.93 9.90
C CYS A 94 -18.98 14.39 9.39
N ARG A 95 -20.16 14.81 8.87
CA ARG A 95 -20.42 16.17 8.36
C ARG A 95 -20.79 17.20 9.43
N THR A 96 -21.09 16.78 10.66
CA THR A 96 -21.63 17.68 11.71
C THR A 96 -20.81 17.74 12.98
N GLU A 97 -20.14 16.65 13.37
CA GLU A 97 -19.29 16.61 14.56
C GLU A 97 -18.00 15.84 14.24
N HIS A 98 -16.88 16.56 14.13
CA HIS A 98 -15.56 15.95 13.94
C HIS A 98 -15.06 15.38 15.27
N SER A 99 -15.49 14.16 15.60
CA SER A 99 -14.68 13.32 16.48
C SER A 99 -13.45 12.87 15.68
N PHE A 100 -12.25 13.17 16.19
CA PHE A 100 -10.96 12.72 15.65
C PHE A 100 -10.72 11.20 15.76
N ASP A 101 -11.77 10.40 15.93
CA ASP A 101 -11.66 8.94 15.94
C ASP A 101 -11.72 8.37 14.51
N ARG A 102 -10.59 7.80 14.04
CA ARG A 102 -10.41 7.11 12.74
C ARG A 102 -10.48 8.01 11.49
N ALA A 103 -10.71 7.40 10.32
CA ALA A 103 -10.29 7.77 8.95
C ALA A 103 -10.68 9.16 8.39
N CYS A 104 -11.36 10.05 9.13
CA CYS A 104 -11.79 11.35 8.61
C CYS A 104 -10.62 12.34 8.36
N ALA A 105 -9.41 12.11 8.90
CA ALA A 105 -8.25 13.01 8.71
C ALA A 105 -7.79 13.15 7.25
N LEU A 106 -8.03 12.14 6.41
CA LEU A 106 -7.70 12.18 4.98
C LEU A 106 -8.84 12.75 4.11
N HIS A 107 -10.07 12.82 4.63
CA HIS A 107 -11.26 13.18 3.84
C HIS A 107 -11.70 14.64 3.97
N TRP A 108 -11.20 15.42 4.94
CA TRP A 108 -11.36 16.90 4.92
C TRP A 108 -10.75 17.56 3.66
N MET A 109 -10.17 16.73 2.79
CA MET A 109 -9.63 17.04 1.49
C MET A 109 -10.53 16.46 0.39
N GLY A 110 -11.60 17.17 0.02
CA GLY A 110 -12.33 16.89 -1.22
C GLY A 110 -11.41 16.74 -2.46
N PRO A 111 -11.95 16.44 -3.65
CA PRO A 111 -11.10 16.35 -4.84
C PRO A 111 -10.31 17.66 -5.00
N VAL A 112 -8.99 17.56 -5.15
CA VAL A 112 -8.19 18.74 -5.45
C VAL A 112 -8.57 19.20 -6.85
N HIS A 113 -9.13 20.39 -6.91
CA HIS A 113 -9.41 21.08 -8.15
C HIS A 113 -8.15 21.82 -8.57
N GLU A 114 -7.84 21.76 -9.87
CA GLU A 114 -6.71 22.47 -10.46
C GLU A 114 -7.22 23.30 -11.63
N ARG A 115 -6.86 24.59 -11.62
CA ARG A 115 -7.06 25.51 -12.75
C ARG A 115 -5.92 26.51 -12.73
N ASP A 116 -5.35 26.80 -13.90
CA ASP A 116 -4.28 27.79 -14.06
C ASP A 116 -3.07 27.54 -13.13
N GLY A 117 -2.78 26.26 -12.83
CA GLY A 117 -1.69 25.83 -11.97
C GLY A 117 -1.93 26.03 -10.47
N VAL A 118 -3.09 26.54 -10.07
CA VAL A 118 -3.47 26.71 -8.66
C VAL A 118 -4.35 25.53 -8.25
N ARG A 119 -3.99 24.92 -7.12
CA ARG A 119 -4.70 23.78 -6.54
C ARG A 119 -5.52 24.23 -5.34
N TRP A 120 -6.78 23.81 -5.26
CA TRP A 120 -7.64 24.09 -4.12
C TRP A 120 -8.55 22.91 -3.79
N LEU A 121 -8.89 22.83 -2.51
CA LEU A 121 -9.98 22.03 -1.99
C LEU A 121 -11.21 22.92 -1.86
N VAL A 122 -12.39 22.36 -2.07
CA VAL A 122 -13.65 23.02 -1.75
C VAL A 122 -14.30 22.23 -0.63
N ASP A 123 -14.60 22.88 0.48
CA ASP A 123 -15.37 22.27 1.57
C ASP A 123 -16.87 22.31 1.30
N ASP A 124 -17.66 21.72 2.20
CA ASP A 124 -19.12 21.64 2.08
C ASP A 124 -19.81 23.02 2.13
N THR A 125 -19.11 24.07 2.60
CA THR A 125 -19.60 25.46 2.59
C THR A 125 -19.30 26.18 1.28
N GLY A 126 -18.53 25.55 0.38
CA GLY A 126 -18.02 26.16 -0.83
C GLY A 126 -16.73 26.98 -0.60
N ALA A 127 -16.16 26.97 0.60
CA ALA A 127 -14.93 27.70 0.89
C ALA A 127 -13.73 26.98 0.28
N ARG A 128 -12.78 27.77 -0.23
CA ARG A 128 -11.56 27.26 -0.88
C ARG A 128 -10.41 27.19 0.10
N HIS A 129 -9.78 26.03 0.18
CA HIS A 129 -8.62 25.79 1.04
C HIS A 129 -7.42 25.35 0.21
N ALA A 130 -6.22 25.71 0.67
CA ALA A 130 -5.01 25.12 0.11
C ALA A 130 -5.03 23.61 0.39
N PRO A 131 -4.72 22.75 -0.60
CA PRO A 131 -4.61 21.32 -0.34
C PRO A 131 -3.46 21.08 0.65
N PRO A 132 -3.65 20.21 1.64
CA PRO A 132 -2.54 19.80 2.48
C PRO A 132 -1.55 18.97 1.65
N PRO A 133 -0.32 18.77 2.17
CA PRO A 133 0.77 18.17 1.41
C PRO A 133 0.52 16.72 0.94
N VAL A 134 -0.42 16.01 1.55
CA VAL A 134 -0.77 14.63 1.19
C VAL A 134 -2.29 14.51 1.09
N THR A 135 -2.78 14.07 -0.07
CA THR A 135 -4.20 13.80 -0.34
C THR A 135 -4.50 12.30 -0.39
N SER A 136 -5.77 11.89 -0.30
CA SER A 136 -6.15 10.48 -0.49
C SER A 136 -5.69 9.93 -1.85
N ASP A 137 -5.79 10.73 -2.92
CA ASP A 137 -5.23 10.39 -4.24
C ASP A 137 -3.72 10.14 -4.16
N GLN A 138 -2.97 11.02 -3.47
CA GLN A 138 -1.54 10.83 -3.28
C GLN A 138 -1.23 9.52 -2.55
N VAL A 139 -2.00 9.18 -1.52
CA VAL A 139 -1.85 7.91 -0.79
C VAL A 139 -2.10 6.71 -1.72
N LEU A 140 -3.16 6.73 -2.53
CA LEU A 140 -3.46 5.65 -3.49
C LEU A 140 -2.32 5.45 -4.50
N ARG A 141 -1.78 6.55 -5.05
CA ARG A 141 -0.65 6.52 -5.99
C ARG A 141 0.62 6.00 -5.34
N LEU A 142 0.89 6.38 -4.09
CA LEU A 142 2.04 5.89 -3.31
C LEU A 142 1.92 4.40 -3.00
N LEU A 143 0.72 3.88 -2.70
CA LEU A 143 0.50 2.44 -2.54
C LEU A 143 0.76 1.68 -3.85
N ALA A 144 0.23 2.20 -4.97
CA ALA A 144 0.41 1.61 -6.29
C ALA A 144 1.87 1.60 -6.77
N LEU A 145 2.72 2.50 -6.25
CA LEU A 145 4.14 2.55 -6.59
C LEU A 145 4.87 1.23 -6.26
N SER A 146 4.44 0.51 -5.21
CA SER A 146 5.01 -0.82 -4.89
C SER A 146 4.76 -1.86 -5.98
N TYR A 147 3.84 -1.59 -6.91
CA TYR A 147 3.45 -2.44 -8.02
C TYR A 147 3.77 -1.80 -9.39
N ALA A 148 4.68 -0.83 -9.46
CA ALA A 148 5.01 -0.14 -10.71
C ALA A 148 5.58 -1.04 -11.83
N ARG A 149 6.05 -2.25 -11.48
CA ARG A 149 6.51 -3.28 -12.42
C ARG A 149 5.44 -4.31 -12.78
N HIS A 150 4.25 -4.24 -12.18
CA HIS A 150 3.15 -5.15 -12.47
C HIS A 150 2.62 -4.90 -13.89
N PRO A 151 2.31 -5.92 -14.70
CA PRO A 151 1.90 -5.74 -16.10
C PRO A 151 0.61 -4.93 -16.27
N ALA A 152 -0.30 -4.99 -15.29
CA ALA A 152 -1.54 -4.20 -15.30
C ALA A 152 -1.36 -2.76 -14.78
N TYR A 153 -0.15 -2.37 -14.35
CA TYR A 153 0.12 -1.01 -13.86
C TYR A 153 0.04 0.00 -14.99
N ARG A 154 -0.72 1.09 -14.79
CA ARG A 154 -0.80 2.21 -15.74
C ARG A 154 0.07 3.37 -15.27
N ARG A 155 0.85 3.96 -16.19
CA ARG A 155 1.75 5.10 -15.88
C ARG A 155 1.03 6.33 -15.30
N GLU A 156 -0.22 6.53 -15.67
CA GLU A 156 -1.07 7.61 -15.13
C GLU A 156 -1.37 7.46 -13.63
N TRP A 157 -1.12 6.29 -13.03
CA TRP A 157 -1.22 6.05 -11.59
C TRP A 157 0.06 6.40 -10.81
N ALA A 158 1.12 6.81 -11.49
CA ALA A 158 2.33 7.27 -10.81
C ALA A 158 2.03 8.52 -9.97
N PRO A 159 2.63 8.66 -8.78
CA PRO A 159 2.58 9.93 -8.08
C PRO A 159 3.17 11.03 -8.99
N GLY A 160 2.44 12.15 -9.11
CA GLY A 160 3.00 13.34 -9.74
C GLY A 160 4.26 13.80 -8.98
N ARG A 161 5.19 14.44 -9.69
CA ARG A 161 6.34 15.10 -9.03
C ARG A 161 5.89 16.27 -8.18
#